data_AF-A0A6H2DK06-F1
#
_entry.id   AF-A0A6H2DK06-F1
#
_cell.length_a   1.000
_cell.length_b   1.000
_cell.length_c   1.000
_cell.angle_alpha   90.00
_cell.angle_beta   90.00
_cell.angle_gamma   90.00
#
_symmetry.space_group_name_H-M   'P 1'
#
loop_
_entity.id
_entity.type
_entity.pdbx_description
1 polymer ?
#
loop_
_entity_poly.entity_id
_entity_poly.type
_entity_poly.pdbx_seq_one_letter_code
_entity_poly.pdbx_strand_id
1 'polypeptide(L)'
;MSDIPPPAVKFPPPLLYLGAILFGWLLDYLLPIPAISLSDDILRLLGAVLLLAGIAVNIGGVMQFKKQKENVIPWTGSEKMIAEGIYKITRNPMYLGMTLIVIAVGLFFGNYAVMGLGLVAAIIIDRLVITREEAYLEARFGQSYADYKTLVRRWI
;
A
#
# COMPACT_ATOMS: atom_id res chain seq x y z
N MET A 1 -16.61 -13.60 23.12
CA MET A 1 -15.69 -12.94 22.15
C MET A 1 -16.35 -11.63 21.77
N SER A 2 -15.68 -10.48 21.89
CA SER A 2 -16.35 -9.19 21.60
C SER A 2 -16.72 -9.11 20.11
N ASP A 3 -18.00 -8.86 19.84
CA ASP A 3 -18.61 -8.67 18.52
C ASP A 3 -18.22 -7.31 17.93
N ILE A 4 -16.92 -7.08 17.75
CA ILE A 4 -16.46 -5.86 17.07
C ILE A 4 -16.65 -6.10 15.57
N PRO A 5 -17.49 -5.29 14.89
CA PRO A 5 -17.72 -5.45 13.47
C PRO A 5 -16.40 -5.28 12.71
N PRO A 6 -16.22 -5.98 11.57
CA PRO A 6 -15.01 -5.88 10.78
C PRO A 6 -14.78 -4.44 10.28
N PRO A 7 -13.54 -4.10 9.86
CA PRO A 7 -13.24 -2.77 9.32
C PRO A 7 -14.23 -2.38 8.22
N ALA A 8 -14.77 -1.17 8.29
CA ALA A 8 -15.72 -0.64 7.29
C ALA A 8 -15.03 -0.21 5.98
N VAL A 9 -14.15 -1.07 5.45
CA VAL A 9 -13.44 -0.89 4.18
C VAL A 9 -14.37 -1.32 3.04
N LYS A 10 -14.69 -0.38 2.15
CA LYS A 10 -15.76 -0.54 1.15
C LYS A 10 -15.28 -0.97 -0.24
N PHE A 11 -13.97 -1.01 -0.48
CA PHE A 11 -13.42 -1.36 -1.78
C PHE A 11 -12.07 -2.09 -1.64
N PRO A 12 -11.73 -2.98 -2.59
CA PRO A 12 -10.42 -3.62 -2.65
C PRO A 12 -9.31 -2.61 -2.99
N PRO A 13 -8.31 -2.40 -2.11
CA PRO A 13 -7.19 -1.49 -2.37
C PRO A 13 -6.45 -1.73 -3.71
N PRO A 14 -6.22 -2.98 -4.16
CA PRO A 14 -5.59 -3.21 -5.46
C PRO A 14 -6.33 -2.59 -6.64
N LEU A 15 -7.67 -2.47 -6.57
CA LEU A 15 -8.45 -1.86 -7.65
C LEU A 15 -8.24 -0.35 -7.73
N LEU A 16 -7.97 0.32 -6.62
CA LEU A 16 -7.66 1.75 -6.63
C LEU A 16 -6.31 2.02 -7.30
N TYR A 17 -5.30 1.21 -6.99
CA TYR A 17 -3.98 1.32 -7.64
C TYR A 17 -4.05 0.94 -9.13
N LEU A 18 -4.83 -0.09 -9.50
CA LEU A 18 -5.09 -0.40 -10.90
C LEU A 18 -5.80 0.77 -11.60
N GLY A 19 -6.80 1.38 -10.96
CA GLY A 19 -7.47 2.57 -11.46
C GLY A 19 -6.52 3.75 -11.65
N ALA A 20 -5.58 3.97 -10.72
CA ALA A 20 -4.54 5.01 -10.84
C ALA A 20 -3.64 4.79 -12.06
N ILE A 21 -3.26 3.54 -12.33
CA ILE A 21 -2.49 3.17 -13.52
C ILE A 21 -3.28 3.46 -14.80
N LEU A 22 -4.50 2.93 -14.91
CA LEU A 22 -5.34 3.08 -16.11
C LEU A 22 -5.71 4.54 -16.37
N PHE A 23 -6.05 5.28 -15.33
CA PHE A 23 -6.39 6.69 -15.43
C PHE A 23 -5.17 7.56 -15.74
N GLY A 24 -4.00 7.20 -15.22
CA GLY A 24 -2.75 7.88 -15.55
C GLY A 24 -2.41 7.76 -17.03
N TRP A 25 -2.56 6.57 -17.62
CA TRP A 25 -2.41 6.39 -19.06
C TRP A 25 -3.47 7.14 -19.86
N LEU A 26 -4.72 7.15 -19.40
CA LEU A 26 -5.76 7.94 -20.06
C LEU A 26 -5.44 9.44 -20.05
N LEU A 27 -4.97 9.98 -18.92
CA LEU A 27 -4.58 11.38 -18.82
C LEU A 27 -3.40 11.73 -19.71
N ASP A 28 -2.38 10.87 -19.75
CA ASP A 28 -1.20 11.03 -20.61
C ASP A 28 -1.53 10.92 -22.11
N TYR A 29 -2.54 10.12 -22.45
CA TYR A 29 -3.07 10.04 -23.81
C TYR A 29 -3.86 11.30 -24.19
N LEU A 30 -4.67 11.85 -23.26
CA LEU A 30 -5.54 13.00 -23.51
C LEU A 30 -4.81 14.35 -23.40
N LEU A 31 -3.78 14.43 -22.55
CA LEU A 31 -2.99 15.60 -22.27
C LEU A 31 -1.56 15.31 -22.69
N PRO A 32 -0.92 16.12 -23.56
CA PRO A 32 0.48 15.94 -23.93
C PRO A 32 1.39 16.35 -22.75
N ILE A 33 1.43 15.50 -21.71
CA ILE A 33 2.25 15.71 -20.53
C ILE A 33 3.72 15.48 -20.95
N PRO A 34 4.62 16.44 -20.70
CA PRO A 34 6.03 16.26 -21.05
C PRO A 34 6.61 15.03 -20.36
N ALA A 35 7.31 14.18 -21.12
CA ALA A 35 7.99 13.00 -20.59
C ALA A 35 9.15 13.39 -19.64
N ILE A 36 9.58 12.44 -18.80
CA ILE A 36 10.67 12.65 -17.85
C ILE A 36 11.98 12.96 -18.60
N SER A 37 12.65 14.06 -18.25
CA SER A 37 13.90 14.49 -18.90
C SER A 37 15.17 13.71 -18.47
N LEU A 38 15.00 12.56 -17.81
CA LEU A 38 16.10 11.64 -17.48
C LEU A 38 16.31 10.65 -18.62
N SER A 39 17.48 10.03 -18.69
CA SER A 39 17.68 8.96 -19.66
C SER A 39 16.78 7.76 -19.37
N ASP A 40 16.25 7.15 -20.43
CA ASP A 40 15.39 5.97 -20.35
C ASP A 40 16.03 4.84 -19.53
N ASP A 41 17.35 4.66 -19.64
CA ASP A 41 18.09 3.63 -18.89
C ASP A 41 18.07 3.88 -17.38
N ILE A 42 18.23 5.14 -16.95
CA ILE A 42 18.15 5.50 -15.53
C ILE A 42 16.73 5.28 -15.02
N LEU A 43 15.72 5.68 -15.79
CA LEU A 43 14.31 5.49 -15.42
C LEU A 43 13.95 4.02 -15.28
N ARG A 44 14.37 3.18 -16.23
CA ARG A 44 14.16 1.73 -16.19
C ARG A 44 14.89 1.08 -15.02
N LEU A 45 16.11 1.50 -14.72
CA LEU A 45 16.86 0.99 -13.57
C LEU A 45 16.16 1.34 -12.25
N LEU A 46 15.77 2.61 -12.06
CA LEU A 46 15.03 3.05 -10.88
C LEU A 46 13.67 2.34 -10.77
N GLY A 47 12.96 2.20 -11.88
CA GLY A 47 11.72 1.45 -11.98
C GLY A 47 11.90 -0.01 -11.56
N ALA A 48 12.95 -0.69 -12.05
CA ALA A 48 13.24 -2.07 -11.67
C ALA A 48 13.56 -2.21 -10.18
N VAL A 49 14.36 -1.32 -9.61
CA VAL A 49 14.69 -1.31 -8.18
C VAL A 49 13.43 -1.13 -7.33
N LEU A 50 12.58 -0.15 -7.68
CA LEU A 50 11.32 0.09 -6.95
C LEU A 50 10.32 -1.06 -7.11
N LEU A 51 10.23 -1.65 -8.30
CA LEU A 51 9.37 -2.81 -8.56
C LEU A 51 9.78 -4.00 -7.68
N LEU A 52 11.07 -4.35 -7.68
CA LEU A 52 11.61 -5.44 -6.88
C LEU A 52 11.42 -5.18 -5.38
N ALA A 53 11.68 -3.95 -4.92
CA ALA A 53 11.43 -3.56 -3.54
C ALA A 53 9.94 -3.67 -3.17
N GLY A 54 9.04 -3.16 -4.01
CA GLY A 54 7.59 -3.22 -3.79
C GLY A 54 7.04 -4.65 -3.76
N ILE A 55 7.54 -5.53 -4.64
CA ILE A 55 7.22 -6.97 -4.62
C ILE A 55 7.75 -7.61 -3.34
N ALA A 56 9.01 -7.37 -2.97
CA ALA A 56 9.62 -7.95 -1.78
C ALA A 56 8.87 -7.55 -0.49
N VAL A 57 8.48 -6.27 -0.37
CA VAL A 57 7.69 -5.76 0.75
C VAL A 57 6.31 -6.42 0.81
N ASN A 58 5.62 -6.56 -0.33
CA ASN A 58 4.32 -7.24 -0.37
C ASN A 58 4.42 -8.72 0.00
N ILE A 59 5.40 -9.44 -0.55
CA ILE A 59 5.66 -10.84 -0.21
C ILE A 59 5.95 -10.96 1.28
N GLY A 60 6.83 -10.11 1.83
CA GLY A 60 7.12 -10.06 3.26
C GLY A 60 5.87 -9.85 4.10
N GLY A 61 4.95 -8.99 3.65
CA GLY A 61 3.66 -8.74 4.31
C GLY A 61 2.77 -9.98 4.31
N VAL A 62 2.53 -10.56 3.14
CA VAL A 62 1.70 -11.76 2.97
C VAL A 62 2.26 -12.96 3.74
N MET A 63 3.59 -13.10 3.78
CA MET A 63 4.25 -14.18 4.54
C MET A 63 3.94 -14.12 6.04
N GLN A 64 3.83 -12.93 6.64
CA GLN A 64 3.48 -12.82 8.06
C GLN A 64 2.04 -13.26 8.33
N PHE A 65 1.09 -12.89 7.47
CA PHE A 65 -0.30 -13.35 7.57
C PHE A 65 -0.39 -14.87 7.41
N LYS A 66 0.31 -15.45 6.42
CA LYS A 66 0.38 -16.90 6.23
C LYS A 66 0.99 -17.62 7.45
N LYS A 67 2.09 -17.09 8.00
CA LYS A 67 2.76 -17.65 9.20
C LYS A 67 1.82 -17.66 10.41
N GLN A 68 1.02 -16.62 10.58
CA GLN A 68 0.09 -16.48 11.72
C GLN A 68 -1.29 -17.11 11.49
N LYS A 69 -1.54 -17.65 10.28
CA LYS A 69 -2.82 -18.18 9.80
C LYS A 69 -3.94 -17.12 9.85
N GLU A 70 -3.59 -15.89 9.48
CA GLU A 70 -4.48 -14.74 9.43
C GLU A 70 -4.93 -14.40 8.02
N ASN A 71 -6.04 -13.67 7.91
CA ASN A 71 -6.58 -13.24 6.63
C ASN A 71 -5.98 -11.90 6.18
N VAL A 72 -5.39 -11.88 4.99
CA VAL A 72 -4.79 -10.67 4.37
C VAL A 72 -5.85 -9.65 3.97
N ILE A 73 -7.12 -10.06 3.87
CA ILE A 73 -8.19 -9.22 3.34
C ILE A 73 -8.59 -8.14 4.37
N PRO A 74 -8.45 -6.84 4.03
CA PRO A 74 -8.55 -5.76 5.01
C PRO A 74 -9.97 -5.49 5.53
N TRP A 75 -11.01 -5.99 4.87
CA TRP A 75 -12.40 -5.91 5.33
C TRP A 75 -12.85 -7.16 6.12
N THR A 76 -11.92 -8.04 6.48
CA THR A 76 -12.20 -9.19 7.35
C THR A 76 -11.71 -8.94 8.75
N GLY A 77 -12.33 -9.59 9.74
CA GLY A 77 -11.87 -9.50 11.12
C GLY A 77 -10.51 -10.19 11.30
N SER A 78 -9.67 -9.63 12.16
CA SER A 78 -8.39 -10.23 12.59
C SER A 78 -8.54 -10.91 13.96
N GLU A 79 -8.02 -12.13 14.10
CA GLU A 79 -7.98 -12.85 15.38
C GLU A 79 -6.70 -12.53 16.17
N LYS A 80 -5.61 -12.22 15.46
CA LYS A 80 -4.27 -11.96 15.99
C LYS A 80 -3.70 -10.67 15.43
N MET A 81 -2.99 -9.94 16.27
CA MET A 81 -2.24 -8.76 15.87
C MET A 81 -0.90 -9.17 15.23
N ILE A 82 -0.64 -8.68 14.02
CA ILE A 82 0.63 -8.91 13.31
C ILE A 82 1.54 -7.70 13.50
N ALA A 83 2.62 -7.88 14.27
CA ALA A 83 3.63 -6.86 14.55
C ALA A 83 5.07 -7.39 14.37
N GLU A 84 5.24 -8.47 13.59
CA GLU A 84 6.52 -9.12 13.32
C GLU A 84 7.03 -8.88 11.90
N GLY A 85 8.34 -9.12 11.69
CA GLY A 85 8.95 -9.05 10.37
C GLY A 85 8.82 -7.66 9.75
N ILE A 86 8.31 -7.59 8.52
CA ILE A 86 8.16 -6.33 7.77
C ILE A 86 7.24 -5.32 8.49
N TYR A 87 6.31 -5.81 9.33
CA TYR A 87 5.42 -4.95 10.14
C TYR A 87 6.16 -4.19 11.25
N LYS A 88 7.44 -4.50 11.54
CA LYS A 88 8.27 -3.67 12.44
C LYS A 88 8.78 -2.39 11.78
N ILE A 89 8.74 -2.29 10.45
CA ILE A 89 9.25 -1.14 9.69
C ILE A 89 8.13 -0.12 9.46
N THR A 90 6.97 -0.60 9.03
CA THR A 90 5.76 0.20 8.82
C THR A 90 4.55 -0.64 9.20
N ARG A 91 3.50 0.00 9.72
CA ARG A 91 2.24 -0.68 10.02
C ARG A 91 1.49 -1.13 8.77
N ASN A 92 1.82 -0.57 7.60
CA ASN A 92 1.08 -0.76 6.34
C ASN A 92 1.99 -1.18 5.16
N PRO A 93 2.81 -2.25 5.31
CA PRO A 93 3.84 -2.62 4.34
C PRO A 93 3.25 -2.99 2.99
N MET A 94 2.12 -3.70 2.94
CA MET A 94 1.50 -4.09 1.67
C MET A 94 1.02 -2.86 0.87
N TYR A 95 0.44 -1.86 1.54
CA TYR A 95 0.04 -0.62 0.88
C TYR A 95 1.25 0.17 0.39
N LEU A 96 2.33 0.24 1.18
CA LEU A 96 3.60 0.80 0.73
C LEU A 96 4.13 0.07 -0.52
N GLY A 97 4.16 -1.26 -0.51
CA GLY A 97 4.64 -2.04 -1.63
C GLY A 97 3.79 -1.85 -2.89
N MET A 98 2.46 -1.72 -2.76
CA MET A 98 1.58 -1.39 -3.90
C MET A 98 1.89 -0.01 -4.47
N THR A 99 2.08 1.00 -3.61
CA THR A 99 2.50 2.34 -4.04
C THR A 99 3.82 2.27 -4.81
N LEU A 100 4.83 1.58 -4.28
CA LEU A 100 6.14 1.42 -4.94
C LEU A 100 6.01 0.78 -6.32
N ILE A 101 5.14 -0.23 -6.47
CA ILE A 101 4.87 -0.88 -7.76
C ILE A 101 4.25 0.10 -8.76
N VAL A 102 3.26 0.92 -8.34
CA VAL A 102 2.66 1.92 -9.25
C VAL A 102 3.67 2.99 -9.67
N ILE A 103 4.49 3.47 -8.73
CA ILE A 103 5.57 4.41 -9.05
C ILE A 103 6.57 3.79 -10.02
N ALA A 104 6.93 2.52 -9.82
CA ALA A 104 7.80 1.79 -10.73
C ALA A 104 7.24 1.68 -12.15
N VAL A 105 5.93 1.40 -12.28
CA VAL A 105 5.26 1.40 -13.59
C VAL A 105 5.37 2.77 -14.25
N GLY A 106 5.07 3.85 -13.52
CA GLY A 106 5.22 5.20 -14.04
C GLY A 106 6.64 5.51 -14.52
N LEU A 107 7.68 5.06 -13.79
CA LEU A 107 9.07 5.21 -14.21
C LEU A 107 9.41 4.42 -15.48
N PHE A 108 8.97 3.16 -15.59
CA PHE A 108 9.25 2.33 -16.78
C PHE A 108 8.72 2.94 -18.07
N PHE A 109 7.58 3.62 -17.99
CA PHE A 109 6.91 4.23 -19.14
C PHE A 109 7.12 5.75 -19.23
N GLY A 110 7.94 6.33 -18.34
CA GLY A 110 8.15 7.79 -18.31
C GLY A 110 6.88 8.60 -18.03
N ASN A 111 5.86 7.99 -17.42
CA ASN A 111 4.53 8.54 -17.26
C ASN A 111 4.34 9.18 -15.87
N TYR A 112 4.43 10.51 -15.83
CA TYR A 112 4.24 11.30 -14.61
C TYR A 112 2.84 11.19 -14.01
N ALA A 113 1.82 11.05 -14.85
CA ALA A 113 0.43 10.95 -14.38
C ALA A 113 0.22 9.67 -13.56
N VAL A 114 0.75 8.53 -14.01
CA VAL A 114 0.72 7.26 -13.26
C VAL A 114 1.47 7.40 -11.93
N MET A 115 2.65 8.02 -11.92
CA MET A 115 3.39 8.26 -10.67
C MET A 115 2.60 9.14 -9.69
N GLY A 116 2.09 10.28 -10.16
CA GLY A 116 1.31 11.21 -9.35
C GLY A 116 0.03 10.57 -8.81
N LEU A 117 -0.70 9.84 -9.66
CA LEU A 117 -1.90 9.14 -9.25
C LEU A 117 -1.61 7.97 -8.31
N GLY A 118 -0.44 7.34 -8.39
CA GLY A 118 0.01 6.36 -7.41
C GLY A 118 0.15 6.98 -6.00
N LEU A 119 0.70 8.19 -5.90
CA LEU A 119 0.76 8.93 -4.63
C LEU A 119 -0.62 9.37 -4.16
N VAL A 120 -1.48 9.86 -5.06
CA VAL A 120 -2.87 10.20 -4.72
C VAL A 120 -3.63 8.97 -4.22
N ALA A 121 -3.46 7.81 -4.85
CA ALA A 121 -4.03 6.55 -4.40
C ALA A 121 -3.55 6.19 -2.99
N ALA A 122 -2.27 6.37 -2.68
CA ALA A 122 -1.73 6.14 -1.34
C ALA A 122 -2.38 7.05 -0.28
N ILE A 123 -2.63 8.33 -0.59
CA ILE A 123 -3.34 9.26 0.28
C ILE A 123 -4.80 8.83 0.49
N ILE A 124 -5.47 8.39 -0.57
CA ILE A 124 -6.85 7.87 -0.49
C ILE A 124 -6.90 6.60 0.38
N ILE A 125 -5.94 5.68 0.21
CA ILE A 125 -5.80 4.48 1.05
C ILE A 125 -5.56 4.86 2.51
N ASP A 126 -4.69 5.82 2.80
CA ASP A 126 -4.44 6.30 4.18
C ASP A 126 -5.74 6.75 4.87
N ARG A 127 -6.52 7.59 4.17
CA ARG A 127 -7.74 8.19 4.74
C ARG A 127 -8.92 7.23 4.77
N LEU A 128 -9.09 6.42 3.73
CA LEU A 128 -10.31 5.62 3.58
C LEU A 128 -10.15 4.16 4.03
N VAL A 129 -8.93 3.64 4.07
CA VAL A 129 -8.69 2.23 4.36
C VAL A 129 -7.92 2.10 5.66
N ILE A 130 -6.68 2.61 5.70
CA ILE A 130 -5.79 2.47 6.86
C ILE A 130 -6.43 3.04 8.11
N THR A 131 -6.96 4.27 8.07
CA THR A 131 -7.58 4.88 9.25
C THR A 131 -8.73 4.03 9.83
N ARG A 132 -9.48 3.31 8.99
CA ARG A 132 -10.57 2.42 9.44
C ARG A 132 -10.04 1.10 9.99
N GLU A 133 -9.03 0.53 9.36
CA GLU A 133 -8.34 -0.66 9.86
C GLU A 133 -7.68 -0.39 11.21
N GLU A 134 -6.95 0.73 11.36
CA GLU A 134 -6.30 1.07 12.62
C GLU A 134 -7.31 1.29 13.75
N ALA A 135 -8.46 1.93 13.46
CA ALA A 135 -9.52 2.08 14.44
C ALA A 135 -10.14 0.73 14.87
N TYR A 136 -10.31 -0.20 13.92
CA TYR A 136 -10.74 -1.56 14.23
C TYR A 136 -9.71 -2.30 15.09
N LEU A 137 -8.42 -2.24 14.72
CA LEU A 137 -7.33 -2.90 15.44
C LEU A 137 -7.16 -2.34 16.86
N GLU A 138 -7.34 -1.03 17.03
CA GLU A 138 -7.32 -0.35 18.33
C GLU A 138 -8.50 -0.79 19.21
N ALA A 139 -9.71 -0.88 18.64
CA ALA A 139 -10.88 -1.41 19.36
C ALA A 139 -10.70 -2.90 19.72
N ARG A 140 -10.08 -3.70 18.84
CA ARG A 140 -9.94 -5.16 18.99
C ARG A 140 -8.84 -5.56 19.97
N PHE A 141 -7.68 -4.93 19.88
CA PHE A 141 -6.47 -5.31 20.60
C PHE A 141 -6.07 -4.31 21.71
N GLY A 142 -6.76 -3.19 21.82
CA GLY A 142 -6.60 -2.22 22.91
C GLY A 142 -5.15 -1.77 23.09
N GLN A 143 -4.64 -1.89 24.32
CA GLN A 143 -3.33 -1.41 24.71
C GLN A 143 -2.19 -2.02 23.87
N SER A 144 -2.29 -3.30 23.48
CA SER A 144 -1.24 -3.94 22.68
C SER A 144 -1.06 -3.25 21.32
N TYR A 145 -2.14 -2.77 20.71
CA TYR A 145 -2.06 -2.00 19.47
C TYR A 145 -1.62 -0.56 19.72
N ALA A 146 -2.05 0.06 20.82
CA ALA A 146 -1.59 1.38 21.22
C ALA A 146 -0.06 1.43 21.41
N ASP A 147 0.51 0.44 22.11
CA ASP A 147 1.96 0.31 22.31
C ASP A 147 2.69 0.14 20.97
N TYR A 148 2.15 -0.71 20.09
CA TYR A 148 2.68 -0.92 18.75
C TYR A 148 2.68 0.38 17.91
N LYS A 149 1.65 1.23 18.01
CA LYS A 149 1.60 2.55 17.34
C LYS A 149 2.71 3.51 17.77
N THR A 150 3.22 3.37 19.00
CA THR A 150 4.34 4.20 19.49
C THR A 150 5.68 3.78 18.90
N LEU A 151 5.83 2.49 18.57
CA LEU A 151 7.07 1.90 18.06
C LEU A 151 7.17 1.97 16.54
N VAL A 152 6.04 1.87 15.84
CA VAL A 152 6.01 1.73 14.39
C VAL A 152 5.16 2.82 13.75
N ARG A 153 5.73 3.52 12.77
CA ARG A 153 5.02 4.56 12.02
C ARG A 153 3.99 3.95 11.07
N ARG A 154 2.97 4.74 10.74
CA ARG A 154 1.92 4.33 9.79
C ARG A 154 2.50 4.06 8.40
N TRP A 155 3.33 4.98 7.93
CA TRP A 155 4.14 4.91 6.71
C TRP A 155 5.63 5.09 7.09
N ILE A 156 6.57 4.86 6.17
CA ILE A 156 8.01 5.01 6.43
C ILE A 156 8.43 6.44 6.74
#